data_AF-A0A6N2RLR7-F1
#
_entry.id   AF-A0A6N2RLR7-F1
#
_cell.length_a   1.000
_cell.length_b   1.000
_cell.length_c   1.000
_cell.angle_alpha   90.00
_cell.angle_beta   90.00
_cell.angle_gamma   90.00
#
_symmetry.space_group_name_H-M   'P 1'
#
loop_
_entity.id
_entity.type
_entity.pdbx_description
1 polymer ?
#
loop_
_entity_poly.entity_id
_entity_poly.type
_entity_poly.pdbx_seq_one_letter_code
_entity_poly.pdbx_strand_id
1 'polypeptide(L)'
;MNELVYLKNNEAVCDSLQVAEKFGKRHGNVMRTIESLKKGMLKIEETPQMFWKSFYIEEQNGQRYPKYIMNRDGFSLLIMGFTGKDALNWKLQYIKAFNQMESFIKEKSTQTWVETRKAGKLTRKAETDTIKKLVDYAKIQGSEHSEKLYMTYSKLANKMAGISKRDEATVMQLNNLSLIENIILHVIDTGILTGKHYKEIYQDCKKRLETVKDLAYLESA
;
A
#
# COMPACT_ATOMS: atom_id res chain seq x y z
N MET A 1 0.67 10.26 -5.20
CA MET A 1 0.26 11.02 -4.00
C MET A 1 1.16 10.52 -2.87
N ASN A 2 2.05 11.36 -2.32
CA ASN A 2 2.95 10.92 -1.25
C ASN A 2 2.13 10.77 0.04
N GLU A 3 2.04 9.55 0.57
CA GLU A 3 1.35 9.27 1.83
C GLU A 3 2.00 10.06 2.97
N LEU A 4 1.19 10.76 3.79
CA LEU A 4 1.68 11.57 4.92
C LEU A 4 2.31 10.71 6.02
N VAL A 5 1.82 9.48 6.16
CA VAL A 5 2.25 8.48 7.14
C VAL A 5 2.37 7.14 6.41
N TYR A 6 3.43 6.39 6.68
CA TYR A 6 3.71 5.10 6.06
C TYR A 6 4.10 4.07 7.12
N LEU A 7 4.00 2.79 6.77
CA LEU A 7 4.38 1.68 7.64
C LEU A 7 5.90 1.48 7.63
N LYS A 8 6.54 1.43 8.80
CA LYS A 8 7.93 1.01 8.95
C LYS A 8 8.11 0.19 10.22
N ASN A 9 8.69 -0.99 10.11
CA ASN A 9 8.91 -1.89 11.26
C ASN A 9 7.65 -2.13 12.10
N ASN A 10 6.49 -2.26 11.44
CA ASN A 10 5.18 -2.42 12.08
C ASN A 10 4.70 -1.21 12.90
N GLU A 11 5.26 -0.03 12.67
CA GLU A 11 4.86 1.23 13.29
C GLU A 11 4.45 2.26 12.22
N ALA A 12 3.44 3.07 12.54
CA ALA A 12 3.02 4.19 11.73
C ALA A 12 4.00 5.35 11.91
N VAL A 13 4.67 5.78 10.82
CA VAL A 13 5.71 6.81 10.89
C VAL A 13 5.58 7.85 9.77
N CYS A 14 6.15 9.04 10.00
CA CYS A 14 6.40 10.03 8.96
C CYS A 14 7.86 10.51 9.02
N ASP A 15 8.31 11.26 8.02
CA ASP A 15 9.67 11.82 8.02
C ASP A 15 9.72 13.35 8.10
N SER A 16 10.87 13.86 8.56
CA SER A 16 11.08 15.28 8.79
C SER A 16 11.10 16.13 7.52
N LEU A 17 11.33 15.55 6.34
CA LEU A 17 11.25 16.26 5.06
C LEU A 17 9.79 16.56 4.73
N GLN A 18 8.93 15.55 4.81
CA GLN A 18 7.50 15.71 4.55
C GLN A 18 6.89 16.74 5.51
N VAL A 19 7.23 16.65 6.80
CA VAL A 19 6.78 17.62 7.80
C VAL A 19 7.29 19.03 7.47
N ALA A 20 8.55 19.18 7.07
CA ALA A 20 9.11 20.48 6.69
C ALA A 20 8.36 21.08 5.48
N GLU A 21 8.13 20.28 4.45
CA GLU A 21 7.40 20.65 3.23
C GLU A 21 5.96 21.11 3.56
N LYS A 22 5.18 20.28 4.28
CA LYS A 22 3.76 20.56 4.54
C LYS A 22 3.55 21.77 5.44
N PHE A 23 4.39 21.94 6.45
CA PHE A 23 4.29 23.07 7.37
C PHE A 23 5.03 24.34 6.88
N GLY A 24 5.57 24.34 5.65
CA GLY A 24 6.27 25.48 5.06
C GLY A 24 7.51 25.90 5.85
N LYS A 25 8.25 24.94 6.40
CA LYS A 25 9.44 25.18 7.23
C LYS A 25 10.69 24.70 6.53
N ARG A 26 11.81 25.38 6.77
CA ARG A 26 13.13 24.89 6.34
C ARG A 26 13.45 23.58 7.05
N HIS A 27 13.81 22.53 6.32
CA HIS A 27 14.14 21.20 6.88
C HIS A 27 15.19 21.26 7.99
N GLY A 28 16.23 22.07 7.82
CA GLY A 28 17.26 22.27 8.86
C GLY A 28 16.71 22.81 10.19
N ASN A 29 15.66 23.63 10.17
CA ASN A 29 15.01 24.10 11.40
C ASN A 29 14.23 22.97 12.07
N VAL A 30 13.50 22.16 11.29
CA VAL A 30 12.80 20.98 11.80
C VAL A 30 13.78 19.99 12.44
N MET A 31 14.89 19.70 11.77
CA MET A 31 15.96 18.86 12.31
C MET A 31 16.50 19.40 13.65
N ARG A 32 16.75 20.71 13.73
CA ARG A 32 17.21 21.37 14.97
C ARG A 32 16.18 21.24 16.09
N THR A 33 14.90 21.44 15.80
CA THR A 33 13.81 21.27 16.77
C THR A 33 13.76 19.83 17.29
N ILE A 34 13.87 18.84 16.42
CA ILE A 34 13.90 17.41 16.82
C ILE A 34 15.10 17.14 17.74
N GLU A 35 16.30 17.62 17.40
CA GLU A 35 17.46 17.44 18.28
C GLU A 35 17.29 18.15 19.63
N SER A 36 16.65 19.32 19.65
CA SER A 36 16.34 20.02 20.90
C SER A 36 15.35 19.23 21.76
N LEU A 37 14.30 18.66 21.16
CA LEU A 37 13.32 17.81 21.86
C LEU A 37 14.02 16.58 22.45
N LYS A 38 14.83 15.88 21.64
CA LYS A 38 15.60 14.71 22.12
C LYS A 38 16.57 15.05 23.25
N LYS A 39 17.15 16.25 23.27
CA LYS A 39 18.01 16.71 24.38
C LYS A 39 17.23 17.06 25.63
N GLY A 40 16.01 17.60 25.48
CA GLY A 40 15.13 17.97 26.59
C GLY A 40 14.37 16.81 27.21
N MET A 41 14.28 15.66 26.52
CA MET A 41 13.70 14.44 27.08
C MET A 41 14.59 13.90 28.21
N LEU A 42 13.95 13.51 29.32
CA LEU A 42 14.62 12.75 30.38
C LEU A 42 15.20 11.47 29.76
N LYS A 43 16.37 11.02 30.22
CA LYS A 43 16.99 9.77 29.75
C LYS A 43 16.74 8.66 30.77
N ILE A 44 15.47 8.35 30.99
CA ILE A 44 15.02 7.25 31.85
C ILE A 44 14.49 6.10 31.00
N GLU A 45 14.45 4.87 31.54
CA GLU A 45 14.02 3.66 30.82
C GLU A 45 12.63 3.81 30.18
N GLU A 46 11.75 4.59 30.80
CA GLU A 46 10.38 4.83 30.35
C GLU A 46 10.27 5.87 29.22
N THR A 47 11.38 6.47 28.79
CA THR A 47 11.36 7.50 27.75
C THR A 47 11.06 6.85 26.40
N PRO A 48 9.91 7.13 25.77
CA PRO A 48 9.56 6.46 24.53
C PRO A 48 10.54 6.87 23.45
N GLN A 49 11.03 5.90 22.68
CA GLN A 49 11.85 6.17 21.52
C GLN A 49 10.94 6.67 20.39
N MET A 50 10.98 7.98 20.12
CA MET A 50 10.06 8.64 19.17
C MET A 50 10.72 9.12 17.87
N PHE A 51 12.06 9.17 17.82
CA PHE A 51 12.82 9.76 16.70
C PHE A 51 14.02 8.90 16.28
N TRP A 52 14.03 8.44 15.04
CA TRP A 52 15.12 7.65 14.45
C TRP A 52 15.82 8.40 13.34
N LYS A 53 17.16 8.51 13.44
CA LYS A 53 17.97 9.15 12.41
C LYS A 53 18.00 8.26 11.16
N SER A 54 17.79 8.86 10.01
CA SER A 54 17.82 8.22 8.70
C SER A 54 18.45 9.16 7.67
N PHE A 55 18.43 8.78 6.40
CA PHE A 55 19.05 9.53 5.32
C PHE A 55 18.19 9.48 4.06
N TYR A 56 18.40 10.45 3.18
CA TYR A 56 17.86 10.47 1.83
C TYR A 56 18.95 10.91 0.86
N ILE A 57 18.74 10.64 -0.43
CA ILE A 57 19.59 11.12 -1.52
C ILE A 57 18.83 12.28 -2.16
N GLU A 58 19.49 13.43 -2.27
CA GLU A 58 18.94 14.61 -2.95
C GLU A 58 19.06 14.44 -4.47
N GLU A 59 17.96 14.65 -5.18
CA GLU A 59 17.89 14.34 -6.63
C GLU A 59 18.76 15.30 -7.45
N GLN A 60 18.92 16.54 -7.00
CA GLN A 60 19.65 17.58 -7.74
C GLN A 60 21.17 17.34 -7.81
N ASN A 61 21.75 16.77 -6.76
CA ASN A 61 23.20 16.64 -6.64
C ASN A 61 23.67 15.21 -6.30
N GLY A 62 22.75 14.27 -6.11
CA GLY A 62 23.04 12.88 -5.74
C GLY A 62 23.67 12.72 -4.36
N GLN A 63 23.71 13.78 -3.53
CA GLN A 63 24.34 13.73 -2.22
C GLN A 63 23.39 13.19 -1.16
N ARG A 64 23.99 12.56 -0.15
CA ARG A 64 23.27 11.96 0.98
C ARG A 64 23.11 12.96 2.11
N TYR A 65 21.86 13.24 2.51
CA TYR A 65 21.53 14.15 3.60
C TYR A 65 20.77 13.44 4.73
N PRO A 66 20.95 13.88 5.99
CA PRO A 66 20.26 13.30 7.13
C PRO A 66 18.79 13.72 7.17
N LYS A 67 17.92 12.81 7.61
CA LYS A 67 16.54 13.11 8.00
C LYS A 67 16.17 12.37 9.28
N TYR A 68 15.03 12.71 9.87
CA TYR A 68 14.46 11.97 11.00
C TYR A 68 13.18 11.27 10.55
N ILE A 69 13.01 10.04 11.01
CA ILE A 69 11.74 9.32 10.99
C ILE A 69 11.18 9.41 12.40
N MET A 70 9.87 9.61 12.52
CA MET A 70 9.20 9.75 13.80
C MET A 70 7.84 9.05 13.79
N ASN A 71 7.45 8.52 14.93
CA ASN A 71 6.12 7.95 15.13
C ASN A 71 5.10 9.05 15.47
N ARG A 72 3.87 8.65 15.77
CA ARG A 72 2.78 9.57 16.11
C ARG A 72 3.13 10.51 17.26
N ASP A 73 3.77 10.00 18.31
CA ASP A 73 4.10 10.79 19.50
C ASP A 73 5.22 11.79 19.22
N GLY A 74 6.28 11.35 18.53
CA GLY A 74 7.36 12.23 18.09
C GLY A 74 6.88 13.32 17.15
N PHE A 75 6.00 12.97 16.21
CA PHE A 75 5.32 13.95 15.36
C PHE A 75 4.53 14.95 16.20
N SER A 76 3.69 14.47 17.12
CA SER A 76 2.84 15.31 17.97
C SER A 76 3.66 16.31 18.78
N LEU A 77 4.74 15.87 19.43
CA LEU A 77 5.67 16.76 20.15
C LEU A 77 6.29 17.81 19.24
N LEU A 78 6.72 17.42 18.03
CA LEU A 78 7.34 18.32 17.07
C LEU A 78 6.39 19.45 16.63
N ILE A 79 5.14 19.11 16.31
CA ILE A 79 4.19 20.06 15.72
C ILE A 79 3.45 20.94 16.74
N MET A 80 3.56 20.67 18.04
CA MET A 80 2.93 21.49 19.09
C MET A 80 3.31 22.96 18.96
N GLY A 81 4.60 23.26 18.73
CA GLY A 81 5.09 24.62 18.53
C GLY A 81 4.90 25.16 17.10
N PHE A 82 4.32 24.40 16.18
CA PHE A 82 4.14 24.83 14.80
C PHE A 82 2.86 25.65 14.68
N THR A 83 3.01 26.89 14.22
CA THR A 83 1.93 27.85 13.94
C THR A 83 1.91 28.22 12.45
N GLY A 84 0.81 28.84 11.98
CA GLY A 84 0.61 29.28 10.60
C GLY A 84 -0.83 29.10 10.13
N LYS A 85 -1.19 29.75 9.00
CA LYS A 85 -2.56 29.76 8.43
C LYS A 85 -3.08 28.35 8.13
N ASP A 86 -2.22 27.49 7.59
CA ASP A 86 -2.56 26.11 7.22
C ASP A 86 -2.07 25.06 8.24
N ALA A 87 -1.43 25.49 9.33
CA ALA A 87 -0.83 24.56 10.28
C ALA A 87 -1.89 23.64 10.88
N LEU A 88 -3.05 24.18 11.30
CA LEU A 88 -4.14 23.37 11.86
C LEU A 88 -4.65 22.30 10.89
N ASN A 89 -4.83 22.66 9.62
CA ASN A 89 -5.28 21.72 8.59
C ASN A 89 -4.29 20.56 8.43
N TRP A 90 -2.99 20.84 8.38
CA TRP A 90 -1.98 19.79 8.32
C TRP A 90 -1.96 18.92 9.58
N LYS A 91 -2.10 19.51 10.78
CA LYS A 91 -2.20 18.73 12.03
C LYS A 91 -3.37 17.73 11.95
N LEU A 92 -4.55 18.16 11.51
CA LEU A 92 -5.72 17.29 11.35
C LEU A 92 -5.51 16.19 10.31
N GLN A 93 -4.89 16.51 9.17
CA GLN A 93 -4.60 15.51 8.12
C GLN A 93 -3.60 14.45 8.61
N TYR A 94 -2.55 14.84 9.32
CA TYR A 94 -1.61 13.88 9.91
C TYR A 94 -2.27 13.03 11.00
N ILE A 95 -3.11 13.61 11.87
CA ILE A 95 -3.87 12.84 12.88
C ILE A 95 -4.72 11.76 12.18
N LYS A 96 -5.45 12.14 11.13
CA LYS A 96 -6.25 11.18 10.34
C LYS A 96 -5.37 10.08 9.74
N ALA A 97 -4.24 10.44 9.15
CA ALA A 97 -3.30 9.48 8.52
C ALA A 97 -2.69 8.51 9.55
N PHE A 98 -2.28 8.99 10.73
CA PHE A 98 -1.78 8.14 11.82
C PHE A 98 -2.87 7.18 12.31
N ASN A 99 -4.08 7.67 12.59
CA ASN A 99 -5.18 6.82 13.05
C ASN A 99 -5.53 5.73 12.01
N GLN A 100 -5.54 6.07 10.72
CA GLN A 100 -5.77 5.10 9.65
C GLN A 100 -4.67 4.02 9.62
N MET A 101 -3.40 4.41 9.71
CA MET A 101 -2.29 3.46 9.69
C MET A 101 -2.24 2.59 10.95
N GLU A 102 -2.53 3.15 12.13
CA GLU A 102 -2.63 2.39 13.38
C GLU A 102 -3.77 1.38 13.35
N SER A 103 -4.94 1.78 12.83
CA SER A 103 -6.07 0.87 12.62
C SER A 103 -5.68 -0.28 11.70
N PHE A 104 -4.96 0.02 10.62
CA PHE A 104 -4.46 -0.97 9.68
C PHE A 104 -3.46 -1.95 10.31
N ILE A 105 -2.53 -1.46 11.14
CA ILE A 105 -1.59 -2.32 11.89
C ILE A 105 -2.35 -3.22 12.85
N LYS A 106 -3.33 -2.67 13.58
CA LYS A 106 -4.15 -3.44 14.51
C LYS A 106 -4.93 -4.53 13.78
N GLU A 107 -5.52 -4.21 12.64
CA GLU A 107 -6.24 -5.16 11.79
C GLU A 107 -5.36 -6.35 11.37
N LYS A 108 -4.10 -6.12 10.99
CA LYS A 108 -3.15 -7.20 10.65
C LYS A 108 -2.84 -8.15 11.80
N SER A 109 -2.90 -7.66 13.04
CA SER A 109 -2.69 -8.49 14.23
C SER A 109 -3.90 -9.35 14.60
N THR A 110 -5.04 -9.15 13.92
CA THR A 110 -6.25 -9.94 14.17
C THR A 110 -6.18 -11.32 13.54
N GLN A 111 -6.77 -12.30 14.23
CA GLN A 111 -6.95 -13.66 13.71
C GLN A 111 -7.68 -13.67 12.35
N THR A 112 -8.63 -12.74 12.17
CA THR A 112 -9.36 -12.55 10.92
C THR A 112 -8.43 -12.25 9.74
N TRP A 113 -7.42 -11.39 9.91
CA TRP A 113 -6.46 -11.12 8.82
C TRP A 113 -5.65 -12.37 8.45
N VAL A 114 -5.20 -13.13 9.45
CA VAL A 114 -4.45 -14.38 9.24
C VAL A 114 -5.29 -15.39 8.47
N GLU A 115 -6.54 -15.57 8.85
CA GLU A 115 -7.48 -16.48 8.19
C GLU A 115 -7.82 -16.04 6.77
N THR A 116 -8.13 -14.75 6.56
CA THR A 116 -8.35 -14.18 5.23
C THR A 116 -7.13 -14.36 4.33
N ARG A 117 -5.92 -14.12 4.85
CA ARG A 117 -4.69 -14.32 4.07
C ARG A 117 -4.46 -15.78 3.71
N LYS A 118 -4.76 -16.71 4.62
CA LYS A 118 -4.67 -18.15 4.37
C LYS A 118 -5.69 -18.60 3.32
N ALA A 119 -6.94 -18.15 3.43
CA ALA A 119 -7.99 -18.42 2.45
C ALA A 119 -7.63 -17.85 1.06
N GLY A 120 -7.17 -16.60 1.00
CA GLY A 120 -6.75 -15.97 -0.26
C GLY A 120 -5.60 -16.69 -0.95
N LYS A 121 -4.68 -17.34 -0.20
CA LYS A 121 -3.63 -18.20 -0.79
C LYS A 121 -4.21 -19.42 -1.52
N LEU A 122 -5.33 -19.97 -1.04
CA LEU A 122 -6.01 -21.09 -1.71
C LEU A 122 -6.69 -20.62 -2.99
N THR A 123 -7.42 -19.50 -2.95
CA THR A 123 -8.04 -18.90 -4.14
C THR A 123 -6.99 -18.60 -5.20
N ARG A 124 -5.87 -17.98 -4.80
CA ARG A 124 -4.77 -17.68 -5.71
C ARG A 124 -4.18 -18.94 -6.33
N LYS A 125 -4.00 -20.02 -5.55
CA LYS A 125 -3.49 -21.28 -6.09
C LYS A 125 -4.40 -21.80 -7.21
N ALA A 126 -5.71 -21.85 -6.97
CA ALA A 126 -6.69 -22.28 -7.96
C ALA A 126 -6.66 -21.38 -9.22
N GLU A 127 -6.61 -20.07 -9.04
CA GLU A 127 -6.51 -19.12 -10.15
C GLU A 127 -5.23 -19.33 -10.96
N THR A 128 -4.08 -19.54 -10.30
CA THR A 128 -2.81 -19.78 -10.99
C THR A 128 -2.79 -21.09 -11.76
N ASP A 129 -3.45 -22.13 -11.25
CA ASP A 129 -3.61 -23.40 -11.96
C ASP A 129 -4.45 -23.21 -13.23
N THR A 130 -5.52 -22.40 -13.16
CA THR A 130 -6.34 -22.05 -14.32
C THR A 130 -5.60 -21.14 -15.32
N ILE A 131 -4.82 -20.17 -14.86
CA ILE A 131 -3.96 -19.36 -15.75
C ILE A 131 -2.93 -20.25 -16.46
N LYS A 132 -2.38 -21.26 -15.79
CA LYS A 132 -1.46 -22.22 -16.42
C LYS A 132 -2.12 -22.95 -17.59
N LYS A 133 -3.37 -23.40 -17.43
CA LYS A 133 -4.16 -23.96 -18.54
C LYS A 133 -4.34 -22.96 -19.68
N LEU A 134 -4.59 -21.69 -19.36
CA LEU A 134 -4.72 -20.62 -20.35
C LEU A 134 -3.41 -20.37 -21.11
N VAL A 135 -2.25 -20.47 -20.45
CA VAL A 135 -0.94 -20.35 -21.10
C VAL A 135 -0.79 -21.43 -22.17
N ASP A 136 -1.07 -22.69 -21.82
CA ASP A 136 -0.97 -23.80 -22.77
C ASP A 136 -1.99 -23.65 -23.91
N TYR A 137 -3.22 -23.24 -23.60
CA TYR A 137 -4.25 -22.92 -24.58
C TYR A 137 -3.83 -21.81 -25.55
N ALA A 138 -3.21 -20.74 -25.04
CA ALA A 138 -2.70 -19.64 -25.86
C ALA A 138 -1.52 -20.06 -26.75
N LYS A 139 -0.67 -21.00 -26.31
CA LYS A 139 0.39 -21.58 -27.16
C LYS A 139 -0.20 -22.30 -28.37
N ILE A 140 -1.25 -23.10 -28.16
CA ILE A 140 -1.96 -23.80 -29.24
C ILE A 140 -2.57 -22.80 -30.24
N GLN A 141 -3.01 -21.64 -29.77
CA GLN A 141 -3.49 -20.54 -30.61
C GLN A 141 -2.38 -19.69 -31.25
N GLY A 142 -1.11 -20.08 -31.14
CA GLY A 142 0.03 -19.43 -31.80
C GLY A 142 0.66 -18.27 -31.02
N SER A 143 0.44 -18.16 -29.71
CA SER A 143 1.08 -17.11 -28.90
C SER A 143 2.55 -17.41 -28.59
N GLU A 144 3.45 -16.54 -29.06
CA GLU A 144 4.90 -16.60 -28.79
C GLU A 144 5.28 -16.19 -27.36
N HIS A 145 4.38 -15.53 -26.64
CA HIS A 145 4.64 -14.94 -25.32
C HIS A 145 3.55 -15.30 -24.29
N SER A 146 2.94 -16.46 -24.45
CA SER A 146 1.89 -16.98 -23.55
C SER A 146 2.30 -16.99 -22.08
N GLU A 147 3.57 -17.26 -21.75
CA GLU A 147 4.10 -17.22 -20.37
C GLU A 147 3.89 -15.86 -19.68
N LYS A 148 3.81 -14.75 -20.44
CA LYS A 148 3.54 -13.42 -19.87
C LYS A 148 2.11 -13.26 -19.36
N LEU A 149 1.19 -14.16 -19.67
CA LEU A 149 -0.19 -14.11 -19.19
C LEU A 149 -0.24 -14.16 -17.66
N TYR A 150 0.61 -14.96 -17.02
CA TYR A 150 0.71 -14.98 -15.55
C TYR A 150 0.91 -13.59 -14.97
N MET A 151 1.94 -12.88 -15.46
CA MET A 151 2.23 -11.52 -15.01
C MET A 151 1.11 -10.54 -15.36
N THR A 152 0.48 -10.72 -16.51
CA THR A 152 -0.59 -9.83 -17.00
C THR A 152 -1.83 -9.91 -16.10
N TYR A 153 -2.30 -11.11 -15.79
CA TYR A 153 -3.45 -11.32 -14.91
C TYR A 153 -3.14 -10.93 -13.46
N SER A 154 -1.92 -11.22 -12.97
CA SER A 154 -1.51 -10.82 -11.62
C SER A 154 -1.50 -9.30 -11.43
N LYS A 155 -1.01 -8.57 -12.45
CA LYS A 155 -1.05 -7.09 -12.44
C LYS A 155 -2.47 -6.57 -12.53
N LEU A 156 -3.33 -7.19 -13.34
CA LEU A 156 -4.74 -6.83 -13.43
C LEU A 156 -5.43 -7.00 -12.07
N ALA A 157 -5.30 -8.17 -11.44
CA ALA A 157 -5.90 -8.45 -10.13
C ALA A 157 -5.45 -7.44 -9.06
N ASN A 158 -4.15 -7.21 -8.94
CA ASN A 158 -3.60 -6.26 -7.97
C ASN A 158 -4.10 -4.83 -8.23
N LYS A 159 -4.15 -4.40 -9.51
CA LYS A 159 -4.66 -3.07 -9.89
C LYS A 159 -6.12 -2.91 -9.52
N MET A 160 -6.96 -3.91 -9.83
CA MET A 160 -8.40 -3.85 -9.55
C MET A 160 -8.69 -3.92 -8.04
N ALA A 161 -7.85 -4.60 -7.27
CA ALA A 161 -7.95 -4.65 -5.81
C ALA A 161 -7.34 -3.42 -5.10
N GLY A 162 -6.71 -2.50 -5.84
CA GLY A 162 -6.08 -1.30 -5.28
C GLY A 162 -4.85 -1.61 -4.40
N ILE A 163 -4.09 -2.66 -4.72
CA ILE A 163 -2.94 -3.10 -3.93
C ILE A 163 -1.63 -3.05 -4.72
N SER A 164 -0.57 -2.62 -4.04
CA SER A 164 0.81 -2.68 -4.53
C SER A 164 1.53 -3.92 -4.00
N LYS A 165 1.34 -4.24 -2.72
CA LYS A 165 1.93 -5.40 -2.04
C LYS A 165 0.87 -6.15 -1.24
N ARG A 166 0.73 -7.46 -1.49
CA ARG A 166 -0.29 -8.31 -0.86
C ARG A 166 -0.11 -8.47 0.65
N ASP A 167 1.12 -8.43 1.15
CA ASP A 167 1.41 -8.52 2.59
C ASP A 167 1.25 -7.17 3.31
N GLU A 168 0.98 -6.11 2.54
CA GLU A 168 0.64 -4.77 3.01
C GLU A 168 -0.83 -4.42 2.68
N ALA A 169 -1.69 -5.40 2.42
CA ALA A 169 -3.11 -5.18 2.14
C ALA A 169 -3.98 -5.31 3.40
N THR A 170 -5.06 -4.52 3.47
CA THR A 170 -6.12 -4.61 4.52
C THR A 170 -6.93 -5.89 4.35
N VAL A 171 -7.74 -6.30 5.34
CA VAL A 171 -8.65 -7.45 5.17
C VAL A 171 -9.64 -7.18 4.05
N MET A 172 -10.17 -5.97 3.96
CA MET A 172 -11.05 -5.57 2.87
C MET A 172 -10.38 -5.69 1.49
N GLN A 173 -9.14 -5.20 1.35
CA GLN A 173 -8.38 -5.33 0.11
C GLN A 173 -8.07 -6.80 -0.22
N LEU A 174 -7.76 -7.63 0.77
CA LEU A 174 -7.53 -9.07 0.58
C LEU A 174 -8.82 -9.80 0.17
N ASN A 175 -9.97 -9.44 0.73
CA ASN A 175 -11.27 -9.97 0.34
C ASN A 175 -11.61 -9.58 -1.10
N ASN A 176 -11.41 -8.31 -1.46
CA ASN A 176 -11.61 -7.81 -2.82
C ASN A 176 -10.68 -8.53 -3.80
N LEU A 177 -9.40 -8.70 -3.44
CA LEU A 177 -8.45 -9.47 -4.24
C LEU A 177 -8.94 -10.90 -4.45
N SER A 178 -9.36 -11.60 -3.40
CA SER A 178 -9.87 -12.97 -3.50
C SER A 178 -11.07 -13.06 -4.43
N LEU A 179 -12.01 -12.11 -4.35
CA LEU A 179 -13.15 -12.03 -5.27
C LEU A 179 -12.70 -11.84 -6.73
N ILE A 180 -11.77 -10.91 -6.97
CA ILE A 180 -11.22 -10.62 -8.30
C ILE A 180 -10.52 -11.85 -8.89
N GLU A 181 -9.69 -12.53 -8.11
CA GLU A 181 -8.97 -13.74 -8.52
C GLU A 181 -9.95 -14.89 -8.84
N ASN A 182 -11.03 -15.02 -8.06
CA ASN A 182 -12.09 -15.99 -8.34
C ASN A 182 -12.85 -15.67 -9.64
N ILE A 183 -13.15 -14.39 -9.92
CA ILE A 183 -13.78 -13.98 -11.18
C ILE A 183 -12.86 -14.29 -12.36
N ILE A 184 -11.57 -13.97 -12.26
CA ILE A 184 -10.58 -14.27 -13.31
C ILE A 184 -10.58 -15.76 -13.62
N LEU A 185 -10.48 -16.60 -12.58
CA LEU A 185 -10.54 -18.06 -12.72
C LEU A 185 -11.77 -18.49 -13.53
N HIS A 186 -12.97 -18.06 -13.14
CA HIS A 186 -14.21 -18.52 -13.78
C HIS A 186 -14.37 -17.99 -15.21
N VAL A 187 -13.94 -16.76 -15.49
CA VAL A 187 -13.99 -16.21 -16.86
C VAL A 187 -13.00 -16.95 -17.77
N ILE A 188 -11.81 -17.29 -17.26
CA ILE A 188 -10.83 -18.08 -18.02
C ILE A 188 -11.39 -19.47 -18.33
N ASP A 189 -11.86 -20.21 -17.32
CA ASP A 189 -12.37 -21.56 -17.53
C ASP A 189 -13.55 -21.57 -18.52
N THR A 190 -14.49 -20.63 -18.36
CA THR A 190 -15.64 -20.50 -19.29
C THR A 190 -15.17 -20.13 -20.71
N GLY A 191 -14.19 -19.23 -20.83
CA GLY A 191 -13.64 -18.81 -22.11
C GLY A 191 -12.95 -19.95 -22.86
N ILE A 192 -12.16 -20.76 -22.16
CA ILE A 192 -11.51 -21.95 -22.72
C ILE A 192 -12.55 -22.98 -23.15
N LEU A 193 -13.54 -23.27 -22.30
CA LEU A 193 -14.62 -24.22 -22.59
C LEU A 193 -15.46 -23.83 -23.81
N THR A 194 -15.67 -22.53 -23.99
CA THR A 194 -16.42 -21.99 -25.14
C THR A 194 -15.55 -21.77 -26.38
N GLY A 195 -14.27 -22.14 -26.33
CA GLY A 195 -13.36 -22.06 -27.48
C GLY A 195 -12.99 -20.64 -27.90
N LYS A 196 -13.13 -19.64 -27.01
CA LYS A 196 -12.80 -18.24 -27.33
C LYS A 196 -11.32 -18.05 -27.56
N HIS A 197 -10.96 -17.07 -28.38
CA HIS A 197 -9.55 -16.69 -28.53
C HIS A 197 -9.00 -16.13 -27.20
N TYR A 198 -7.78 -16.50 -26.80
CA TYR A 198 -7.22 -16.17 -25.48
C TYR A 198 -7.18 -14.66 -25.19
N LYS A 199 -7.02 -13.83 -26.24
CA LYS A 199 -7.07 -12.37 -26.11
C LYS A 199 -8.48 -11.87 -25.78
N GLU A 200 -9.52 -12.52 -26.30
CA GLU A 200 -10.92 -12.17 -25.98
C GLU A 200 -11.25 -12.53 -24.53
N ILE A 201 -10.76 -13.69 -24.05
CA ILE A 201 -10.89 -14.10 -22.64
C ILE A 201 -10.31 -13.02 -21.71
N TYR A 202 -9.17 -12.43 -22.07
CA TYR A 202 -8.59 -11.34 -21.31
C TYR A 202 -9.46 -10.08 -21.30
N GLN A 203 -10.04 -9.70 -22.44
CA GLN A 203 -10.96 -8.55 -22.51
C GLN A 203 -12.24 -8.80 -21.70
N ASP A 204 -12.79 -10.02 -21.75
CA ASP A 204 -13.94 -10.42 -20.93
C ASP A 204 -13.62 -10.31 -19.44
N CYS A 205 -12.43 -10.78 -19.02
CA CYS A 205 -11.98 -10.64 -17.64
C CYS A 205 -11.92 -9.17 -17.25
N LYS A 206 -11.25 -8.34 -18.06
CA LYS A 206 -11.10 -6.91 -17.79
C LYS A 206 -12.45 -6.22 -17.66
N LYS A 207 -13.36 -6.42 -18.62
CA LYS A 207 -14.70 -5.83 -18.63
C LYS A 207 -15.52 -6.26 -17.41
N ARG A 208 -15.49 -7.55 -17.06
CA ARG A 208 -16.24 -8.07 -15.91
C ARG A 208 -15.70 -7.53 -14.59
N LEU A 209 -14.39 -7.38 -14.46
CA LEU A 209 -13.77 -6.76 -13.30
C LEU A 209 -14.08 -5.27 -13.22
N GLU A 210 -14.11 -4.53 -14.33
CA GLU A 210 -14.54 -3.13 -14.37
C GLU A 210 -16.00 -3.00 -13.91
N THR A 211 -16.90 -3.86 -14.39
CA THR A 211 -18.30 -3.88 -13.93
C THR A 211 -18.41 -4.16 -12.42
N VAL A 212 -17.67 -5.14 -11.90
CA VAL A 212 -17.69 -5.45 -10.46
C VAL A 212 -17.13 -4.28 -9.65
N LYS A 213 -16.07 -3.65 -10.13
CA LYS A 213 -15.46 -2.49 -9.50
C LYS A 213 -16.45 -1.33 -9.37
N ASP A 214 -17.21 -1.05 -10.43
CA ASP A 214 -18.23 0.00 -10.46
C ASP A 214 -19.40 -0.33 -9.53
N LEU A 215 -19.92 -1.57 -9.60
CA LEU A 215 -21.07 -2.01 -8.79
C LEU A 215 -20.76 -2.11 -7.29
N ALA A 216 -19.55 -2.54 -6.93
CA ALA A 216 -19.13 -2.67 -5.55
C ALA A 216 -18.51 -1.39 -4.99
N TYR A 217 -18.54 -0.28 -5.75
CA TYR A 217 -17.95 1.01 -5.36
C TYR A 217 -16.52 0.86 -4.86
N LEU A 218 -15.73 0.01 -5.53
CA LEU A 218 -14.32 -0.19 -5.18
C LEU A 218 -13.45 1.03 -5.52
N GLU A 219 -14.03 2.02 -6.21
CA GLU A 219 -13.55 3.40 -6.22
C GLU A 219 -14.34 4.26 -5.24
N SER A 220 -13.66 4.68 -4.17
CA SER A 220 -14.06 5.89 -3.45
C SER A 220 -12.85 6.55 -2.78
N ALA A 221 -12.53 7.74 -3.34
CA ALA A 221 -11.61 8.81 -2.90
C ALA A 221 -10.09 8.61 -3.03
#